data_AF-A0A1B6FAQ3-F1
#
_entry.id   AF-A0A1B6FAQ3-F1
#
_cell.length_a   1.000
_cell.length_b   1.000
_cell.length_c   1.000
_cell.angle_alpha   90.00
_cell.angle_beta   90.00
_cell.angle_gamma   90.00
#
_symmetry.space_group_name_H-M   'P 1'
#
loop_
_entity.id
_entity.type
_entity.pdbx_description
1 polymer ?
#
loop_
_entity_poly.entity_id
_entity_poly.type
_entity_poly.pdbx_seq_one_letter_code
_entity_poly.pdbx_strand_id
1 'polypeptide(L)'
;LECVKEMVVEIKMKYFDTVAPASAMCVLKTGFLFVASEFGNHYLYQIAKLGDDDDEPEFSSAMPLEEGDTFFFQPRVLKNLLLVDELESLSPIVSCKVADL
;
A
#
# COMPACT_ATOMS: atom_id res chain seq x y z
N LEU A 1 35.39 11.41 -12.54
CA LEU A 1 34.04 11.76 -13.03
C LEU A 1 33.02 10.63 -12.85
N GLU A 2 33.37 9.48 -12.25
CA GLU A 2 32.45 8.35 -12.07
C GLU A 2 31.51 8.48 -10.85
N CYS A 3 31.87 9.28 -9.84
CA CYS A 3 31.11 9.39 -8.59
C CYS A 3 29.72 10.05 -8.70
N VAL A 4 29.38 10.71 -9.83
CA VAL A 4 28.08 11.38 -10.00
C VAL A 4 26.97 10.38 -10.38
N LYS A 5 27.32 9.24 -11.00
CA LYS A 5 26.33 8.21 -11.37
C LYS A 5 25.78 7.43 -10.17
N GLU A 6 26.44 7.49 -9.02
CA GLU A 6 26.03 6.78 -7.80
C GLU A 6 25.22 7.66 -6.84
N MET A 7 25.00 8.94 -7.17
CA MET A 7 24.19 9.83 -6.33
C MET A 7 22.71 9.70 -6.67
N VAL A 8 21.87 9.60 -5.63
CA VAL A 8 20.41 9.68 -5.77
C VAL A 8 20.03 11.08 -6.25
N VAL A 9 19.26 11.15 -7.34
CA VAL A 9 18.86 12.42 -7.96
C VAL A 9 17.53 12.93 -7.41
N GLU A 10 16.55 12.05 -7.27
CA GLU A 10 15.21 12.39 -6.81
C GLU A 10 14.50 11.17 -6.20
N ILE A 11 13.48 11.43 -5.39
CA ILE A 11 12.53 10.42 -4.90
C ILE A 11 11.22 10.64 -5.66
N LYS A 12 10.74 9.57 -6.30
CA LYS A 12 9.46 9.56 -7.01
C LYS A 12 8.45 8.74 -6.22
N MET A 13 7.25 9.27 -6.10
CA MET A 13 6.14 8.63 -5.41
C MET A 13 4.89 8.69 -6.28
N LYS A 14 4.15 7.58 -6.32
CA LYS A 14 2.93 7.42 -7.08
C LYS A 14 1.92 6.65 -6.25
N TYR A 15 0.65 7.06 -6.31
CA TYR A 15 -0.42 6.34 -5.61
C TYR A 15 -0.64 4.97 -6.28
N PHE A 16 -0.55 3.89 -5.48
CA PHE A 16 -0.62 2.52 -6.00
C PHE A 16 -2.02 1.92 -5.87
N ASP A 17 -2.45 1.61 -4.65
CA ASP A 17 -3.76 1.11 -4.26
C ASP A 17 -3.95 1.34 -2.75
N THR A 18 -5.19 1.35 -2.27
CA THR A 18 -5.52 1.47 -0.84
C THR A 18 -5.86 0.11 -0.24
N VAL A 19 -5.21 -0.25 0.86
CA VAL A 19 -5.52 -1.44 1.69
C VAL A 19 -5.83 -1.02 3.13
N ALA A 20 -6.29 -1.96 3.96
CA ALA A 20 -6.47 -1.70 5.38
C ALA A 20 -5.14 -1.30 6.05
N PRO A 21 -5.14 -0.43 7.08
CA PRO A 21 -3.95 -0.11 7.86
C PRO A 21 -3.27 -1.37 8.37
N ALA A 22 -1.96 -1.47 8.16
CA ALA A 22 -1.21 -2.70 8.39
C ALA A 22 0.01 -2.45 9.29
N SER A 23 0.21 -3.36 10.24
CA SER A 23 1.41 -3.38 11.08
C SER A 23 2.64 -3.83 10.29
N ALA A 24 2.44 -4.66 9.27
CA ALA A 24 3.51 -5.14 8.39
C ALA A 24 2.97 -5.47 6.99
N MET A 25 3.83 -5.30 5.99
CA MET A 25 3.58 -5.69 4.60
C MET A 25 4.73 -6.53 4.07
N CYS A 26 4.41 -7.64 3.42
CA CYS A 26 5.41 -8.57 2.88
C CYS A 26 5.18 -8.78 1.38
N VAL A 27 6.12 -8.29 0.56
CA VAL A 27 6.14 -8.55 -0.89
C VAL A 27 6.87 -9.87 -1.14
N LEU A 28 6.17 -10.83 -1.74
CA LEU A 28 6.66 -12.17 -2.03
C LEU A 28 7.14 -12.27 -3.49
N LYS A 29 8.20 -13.04 -3.73
CA LYS A 29 8.84 -13.20 -5.05
C LYS A 29 7.90 -13.71 -6.15
N THR A 30 6.81 -14.36 -5.78
CA THR A 30 5.80 -14.91 -6.70
C THR A 30 4.74 -13.88 -7.13
N GLY A 31 4.93 -12.59 -6.79
CA GLY A 31 4.00 -11.52 -7.16
C GLY A 31 2.81 -11.40 -6.21
N PHE A 32 3.02 -11.65 -4.92
CA PHE A 32 1.99 -11.51 -3.90
C PHE A 32 2.38 -10.46 -2.87
N LEU A 33 1.37 -9.80 -2.31
CA LEU A 33 1.48 -8.87 -1.20
C LEU A 33 0.65 -9.40 -0.03
N PHE A 34 1.31 -9.79 1.05
CA PHE A 34 0.63 -10.10 2.30
C PHE A 34 0.53 -8.85 3.17
N VAL A 35 -0.68 -8.53 3.63
CA VAL A 35 -1.02 -7.35 4.44
C VAL A 35 -1.48 -7.81 5.81
N ALA A 36 -0.61 -7.63 6.81
CA ALA A 36 -0.92 -7.92 8.20
C ALA A 36 -1.60 -6.69 8.83
N SER A 37 -2.92 -6.61 8.68
CA SER A 37 -3.76 -5.56 9.26
C SER A 37 -3.49 -5.36 10.76
N GLU A 38 -3.49 -4.11 11.23
CA GLU A 38 -3.33 -3.79 12.67
C GLU A 38 -4.48 -4.37 13.52
N PHE A 39 -5.68 -4.35 12.94
CA PHE A 39 -6.92 -4.86 13.51
C PHE A 39 -7.77 -5.49 12.41
N GLY A 40 -8.63 -6.44 12.78
CA GLY A 40 -9.44 -7.19 11.85
C GLY A 40 -8.64 -8.18 11.02
N ASN A 41 -9.30 -8.70 9.98
CA ASN A 41 -8.77 -9.75 9.11
C ASN A 41 -7.50 -9.30 8.37
N HIS A 42 -6.64 -10.27 8.07
CA HIS A 42 -5.45 -10.06 7.27
C HIS A 42 -5.73 -10.44 5.82
N TYR A 43 -4.98 -9.87 4.88
CA TYR A 43 -5.28 -10.00 3.45
C TYR A 43 -4.08 -10.48 2.65
N LEU A 44 -4.32 -11.39 1.72
CA LEU A 44 -3.36 -11.79 0.71
C LEU A 44 -3.82 -11.28 -0.65
N TYR A 45 -3.02 -10.42 -1.26
CA TYR A 45 -3.27 -9.89 -2.60
C TYR A 45 -2.29 -10.46 -3.62
N GLN A 46 -2.74 -10.64 -4.85
CA GLN A 46 -1.88 -10.83 -6.01
C GLN A 46 -1.61 -9.48 -6.67
N ILE A 47 -0.35 -9.20 -6.99
CA ILE A 47 0.07 -8.01 -7.72
C ILE A 47 -0.15 -8.28 -9.21
N ALA A 48 -1.24 -7.74 -9.76
CA ALA A 48 -1.61 -7.90 -11.16
C ALA A 48 -0.89 -6.90 -12.07
N LYS A 49 -0.59 -5.71 -11.55
CA LYS A 49 0.10 -4.62 -12.26
C LYS A 49 1.06 -3.91 -11.32
N LEU A 50 2.14 -3.36 -11.88
CA LEU A 50 3.15 -2.61 -11.12
C LEU A 50 2.83 -1.12 -10.95
N GLY A 51 1.75 -0.63 -11.56
CA GLY A 51 1.32 0.76 -11.43
C GLY A 51 2.06 1.75 -12.33
N ASP A 52 2.87 1.28 -13.28
CA ASP A 52 3.65 2.15 -14.17
C ASP A 52 2.80 2.69 -15.34
N ASP A 53 1.93 1.86 -15.93
CA ASP A 53 1.06 2.19 -17.07
C ASP A 53 -0.37 2.54 -16.64
N ASP A 54 -0.54 3.61 -15.87
CA ASP A 54 -1.87 4.16 -15.52
C ASP A 54 -1.89 5.69 -15.52
N ASP A 55 -3.09 6.26 -15.39
CA ASP A 55 -3.33 7.70 -15.39
C ASP A 55 -3.04 8.37 -14.03
N GLU A 56 -2.44 7.65 -13.07
CA GLU A 56 -2.15 8.24 -11.75
C GLU A 56 -0.95 9.20 -11.86
N PRO A 57 -1.03 10.38 -11.24
CA PRO A 57 0.07 11.34 -11.24
C PRO A 57 1.29 10.78 -10.49
N GLU A 58 2.46 10.94 -11.08
CA GLU A 58 3.74 10.71 -10.43
C GLU A 58 4.27 12.04 -9.84
N PHE A 59 4.67 12.00 -8.58
CA PHE A 59 5.21 13.15 -7.86
C PHE A 59 6.70 12.94 -7.61
N SER A 60 7.50 14.01 -7.76
CA SER A 60 8.94 13.98 -7.52
C SER A 60 9.36 14.98 -6.46
N SER A 61 10.35 14.61 -5.64
CA SER A 61 11.02 15.51 -4.70
C SER A 61 11.75 16.68 -5.38
N ALA A 62 11.96 16.65 -6.70
CA ALA A 62 12.55 17.74 -7.47
C ALA A 62 11.51 18.76 -7.97
N MET A 63 10.21 18.48 -7.84
CA MET A 63 9.15 19.42 -8.20
C MET A 63 9.07 20.53 -7.13
N PRO A 64 9.18 21.81 -7.51
CA PRO A 64 9.07 22.91 -6.55
C PRO A 64 7.63 23.03 -6.04
N LEU A 65 7.47 23.13 -4.72
CA LEU A 65 6.21 23.43 -4.04
C LEU A 65 6.34 24.78 -3.31
N GLU A 66 5.28 25.57 -3.28
CA GLU A 66 5.22 26.77 -2.45
C GLU A 66 5.03 26.39 -0.96
N GLU A 67 5.33 27.32 -0.06
CA GLU A 67 5.19 27.07 1.38
C GLU A 67 3.70 26.87 1.74
N GLY A 68 3.36 25.65 2.16
CA GLY A 68 1.99 25.24 2.46
C GLY A 68 1.31 24.40 1.38
N ASP A 69 1.93 24.25 0.22
CA ASP A 69 1.42 23.39 -0.85
C ASP A 69 1.85 21.93 -0.67
N THR A 70 1.02 21.02 -1.20
CA THR A 70 1.31 19.58 -1.22
C THR A 70 0.72 18.94 -2.48
N PHE A 71 1.14 17.72 -2.77
CA PHE A 71 0.58 16.92 -3.84
C PHE A 71 -0.76 16.32 -3.43
N PHE A 72 -1.70 16.28 -4.37
CA PHE A 72 -3.01 15.66 -4.19
C PHE A 72 -3.21 14.53 -5.18
N PHE A 73 -3.84 13.45 -4.73
CA PHE A 73 -4.25 12.32 -5.54
C PHE A 73 -5.68 11.93 -5.17
N GLN A 74 -6.33 11.16 -6.03
CA GLN A 74 -7.69 10.69 -5.80
C GLN A 74 -7.69 9.21 -5.46
N PRO A 75 -8.12 8.80 -4.25
CA PRO A 75 -8.27 7.39 -3.92
C PRO A 75 -9.22 6.70 -4.90
N ARG A 76 -8.88 5.47 -5.28
CA ARG A 76 -9.69 4.66 -6.19
C ARG A 76 -9.78 3.22 -5.71
N VAL A 77 -10.67 2.46 -6.35
CA VAL A 77 -10.75 1.00 -6.18
C VAL A 77 -9.45 0.34 -6.64
N LEU A 78 -9.22 -0.87 -6.15
CA LEU A 78 -8.05 -1.68 -6.49
C LEU A 78 -7.96 -1.87 -8.01
N LYS A 79 -6.83 -1.47 -8.61
CA LYS A 79 -6.51 -1.75 -10.02
C LYS A 79 -5.23 -2.56 -10.17
N ASN A 80 -4.33 -2.47 -9.18
CA ASN A 80 -3.01 -3.10 -9.21
C ASN A 80 -2.99 -4.38 -8.38
N LEU A 81 -3.81 -4.45 -7.32
CA LEU A 81 -3.97 -5.59 -6.45
C LEU A 81 -5.28 -6.35 -6.74
N LEU A 82 -5.23 -7.67 -6.65
CA LEU A 82 -6.41 -8.54 -6.65
C LEU A 82 -6.46 -9.28 -5.31
N LEU A 83 -7.60 -9.22 -4.62
CA LEU A 83 -7.79 -9.97 -3.37
C LEU A 83 -7.84 -11.47 -3.70
N VAL A 84 -6.92 -12.24 -3.11
CA VAL A 84 -6.83 -13.70 -3.30
C VAL A 84 -7.41 -14.43 -2.10
N ASP A 85 -7.06 -13.98 -0.90
CA ASP A 85 -7.47 -14.62 0.34
C ASP A 85 -7.65 -13.62 1.47
N GLU A 86 -8.48 -13.98 2.43
CA GLU A 86 -8.77 -13.24 3.64
C GLU A 86 -8.62 -14.18 4.84
N LEU A 87 -7.69 -13.85 5.73
CA LEU A 87 -7.44 -14.61 6.94
C LEU A 87 -8.22 -14.00 8.09
N GLU A 88 -9.21 -14.74 8.59
CA GLU A 88 -10.03 -14.33 9.73
C GLU A 88 -9.18 -14.04 10.97
N SER A 89 -9.42 -12.90 11.58
CA SER A 89 -8.79 -12.46 12.82
C SER A 89 -9.84 -11.90 13.75
N LEU A 90 -9.86 -12.42 14.97
CA LEU A 90 -10.76 -11.94 16.00
C LEU A 90 -10.26 -10.63 16.64
N SER A 91 -9.07 -10.14 16.25
CA SER A 91 -8.52 -8.91 16.82
C SER A 91 -9.32 -7.68 16.38
N PRO A 92 -9.70 -6.77 17.27
CA PRO A 92 -9.68 -6.90 18.73
C PRO A 92 -11.02 -7.45 19.22
N ILE A 93 -11.01 -8.59 19.94
CA ILE A 93 -12.21 -9.01 20.69
C ILE A 93 -12.38 -8.03 21.83
N VAL A 94 -13.31 -7.09 21.68
CA VAL A 94 -13.63 -6.09 22.72
C VAL A 94 -14.66 -6.60 23.73
N SER A 95 -15.39 -7.66 23.40
CA SER A 95 -16.38 -8.28 24.27
C SER A 95 -16.65 -9.73 23.84
N CYS A 96 -16.90 -10.62 24.80
CA CYS A 96 -17.31 -12.00 24.56
C CYS A 96 -18.33 -12.41 25.62
N LYS A 97 -19.42 -13.04 25.19
CA LYS A 97 -20.42 -13.64 26.08
C LYS A 97 -20.73 -15.04 25.60
N VAL A 98 -20.51 -16.03 26.48
CA VAL A 98 -20.89 -17.41 26.25
C VAL A 98 -22.15 -17.70 27.06
N ALA A 99 -23.18 -18.25 26.41
CA ALA A 99 -24.43 -18.65 27.04
C ALA A 99 -24.79 -20.06 26.58
N ASP A 100 -25.18 -20.90 27.53
CA ASP A 100 -25.86 -22.17 27.31
C ASP A 100 -27.31 -21.93 27.73
N LEU A 101 -28.22 -21.95 26.76
CA LEU A 101 -29.60 -21.43 26.89
C LEU A 101 -30.60 -22.57 27.04
#